data_AF-A0A5N5WYH1-F1
#
_entry.id   AF-A0A5N5WYH1-F1
#
_cell.length_a   1.000
_cell.length_b   1.000
_cell.length_c   1.000
_cell.angle_alpha   90.00
_cell.angle_beta   90.00
_cell.angle_gamma   90.00
#
_symmetry.space_group_name_H-M   'P 1'
#
loop_
_entity.id
_entity.type
_entity.pdbx_description
1 polymer ?
#
loop_
_entity_poly.entity_id
_entity_poly.type
_entity_poly.pdbx_seq_one_letter_code
_entity_poly.pdbx_strand_id
1 'polypeptide(L)'
;MDVSHGAFYDSGHHSDLIKRYQTTNGRSATRLNESLSGLRGRTIHLAVRKNRRGELIIKPKIIHSLARPGDGTDFPRERQPQIKCPGASSKEVKFWVETSQTLSTSQGVKKKDRKPGPPAPPSGPGRWITVYEYFLQTYSIRDGHPDLPVVNIGSRMRPTYVLA
;
A
#
# COMPACT_ATOMS: atom_id res chain seq x y z
N MET A 1 -36.48 -13.81 21.13
CA MET A 1 -35.44 -13.91 20.08
C MET A 1 -34.83 -12.53 19.96
N ASP A 2 -33.60 -12.36 20.42
CA ASP A 2 -32.87 -11.11 20.24
C ASP A 2 -32.15 -11.18 18.89
N VAL A 3 -32.46 -10.25 17.99
CA VAL A 3 -31.92 -10.23 16.62
C VAL A 3 -30.74 -9.27 16.62
N SER A 4 -29.52 -9.81 16.64
CA SER A 4 -28.31 -9.02 16.46
C SER A 4 -28.22 -8.51 15.03
N HIS A 5 -28.32 -7.20 14.83
CA HIS A 5 -28.19 -6.56 13.51
C HIS A 5 -26.72 -6.22 13.23
N GLY A 6 -26.02 -7.12 12.54
CA GLY A 6 -24.68 -6.86 12.03
C GLY A 6 -24.75 -6.30 10.60
N ALA A 7 -24.23 -5.09 10.38
CA ALA A 7 -23.99 -4.58 9.04
C ALA A 7 -22.61 -5.04 8.55
N PHE A 8 -22.58 -5.71 7.38
CA PHE A 8 -21.35 -6.18 6.76
C PHE A 8 -21.12 -5.46 5.43
N TYR A 9 -19.88 -5.14 5.12
CA TYR A 9 -19.51 -4.70 3.78
C TYR A 9 -19.52 -5.89 2.82
N ASP A 10 -20.11 -5.70 1.64
CA ASP A 10 -20.03 -6.66 0.55
C ASP A 10 -18.57 -6.88 0.14
N SER A 11 -18.17 -8.13 -0.06
CA SER A 11 -16.82 -8.45 -0.47
C SER A 11 -16.61 -8.07 -1.93
N GLY A 12 -15.65 -7.22 -2.24
CA GLY A 12 -15.41 -6.76 -3.60
C GLY A 12 -14.02 -6.16 -3.81
N HIS A 13 -13.75 -5.72 -5.03
CA HIS A 13 -12.56 -4.93 -5.31
C HIS A 13 -12.67 -3.56 -4.63
N HIS A 14 -11.53 -3.08 -4.14
CA HIS A 14 -11.47 -1.82 -3.42
C HIS A 14 -11.87 -0.63 -4.31
N SER A 15 -11.50 -0.66 -5.58
CA SER A 15 -11.96 0.29 -6.59
C SER A 15 -13.48 0.41 -6.69
N ASP A 16 -14.22 -0.70 -6.61
CA ASP A 16 -15.68 -0.70 -6.64
C ASP A 16 -16.26 -0.07 -5.39
N LEU A 17 -15.66 -0.33 -4.23
CA LEU A 17 -16.07 0.28 -2.96
C LEU A 17 -15.90 1.79 -3.00
N ILE A 18 -14.75 2.28 -3.50
CA ILE A 18 -14.49 3.72 -3.64
C ILE A 18 -15.49 4.35 -4.60
N LYS A 19 -15.71 3.75 -5.78
CA LYS A 19 -16.66 4.27 -6.78
C LYS A 19 -18.07 4.34 -6.21
N ARG A 20 -18.56 3.26 -5.59
CA ARG A 20 -19.88 3.22 -4.95
C ARG A 20 -20.03 4.31 -3.89
N TYR A 21 -19.00 4.48 -3.05
CA TYR A 21 -19.00 5.55 -2.05
C TYR A 21 -19.07 6.93 -2.70
N GLN A 22 -18.23 7.20 -3.71
CA GLN A 22 -18.15 8.49 -4.38
C GLN A 22 -19.42 8.85 -5.15
N THR A 23 -20.09 7.86 -5.78
CA THR A 23 -21.38 8.06 -6.45
C THR A 23 -22.46 8.50 -5.47
N THR A 24 -22.43 7.98 -4.23
CA THR A 24 -23.47 8.25 -3.23
C THR A 24 -23.18 9.50 -2.39
N ASN A 25 -21.91 9.72 -2.03
CA ASN A 25 -21.50 10.72 -1.03
C ASN A 25 -20.64 11.86 -1.59
N GLY A 26 -20.32 11.82 -2.89
CA GLY A 26 -19.40 12.75 -3.54
C GLY A 26 -17.91 12.41 -3.30
N ARG A 27 -17.02 13.27 -3.80
CA ARG A 27 -15.56 13.02 -3.85
C ARG A 27 -14.77 13.69 -2.72
N SER A 28 -15.33 13.74 -1.51
CA SER A 28 -14.60 14.28 -0.35
C SER A 28 -13.52 13.29 0.12
N ALA A 29 -12.25 13.66 -0.01
CA ALA A 29 -11.13 12.84 0.44
C ALA A 29 -11.18 12.53 1.95
N THR A 30 -11.59 13.50 2.77
CA THR A 30 -11.72 13.32 4.22
C THR A 30 -12.78 12.29 4.57
N ARG A 31 -13.99 12.43 4.03
CA ARG A 31 -15.09 11.49 4.33
C ARG A 31 -14.83 10.10 3.77
N LEU A 32 -14.20 10.02 2.59
CA LEU A 32 -13.75 8.75 2.02
C LEU A 32 -12.66 8.11 2.87
N ASN A 33 -11.72 8.89 3.40
CA ASN A 33 -10.71 8.38 4.31
C ASN A 33 -11.36 7.78 5.57
N GLU A 34 -12.29 8.50 6.18
CA GLU A 34 -13.04 8.03 7.36
C GLU A 34 -13.79 6.73 7.09
N SER A 35 -14.41 6.59 5.91
CA SER A 35 -15.18 5.39 5.57
C SER A 35 -14.31 4.17 5.24
N LEU A 36 -13.11 4.37 4.70
CA LEU A 36 -12.19 3.29 4.33
C LEU A 36 -11.23 2.88 5.44
N SER A 37 -10.91 3.81 6.36
CA SER A 37 -9.95 3.54 7.43
C SER A 37 -10.45 2.41 8.34
N GLY A 38 -9.59 1.44 8.61
CA GLY A 38 -9.93 0.27 9.42
C GLY A 38 -10.49 -0.92 8.62
N LEU A 39 -10.90 -0.72 7.36
CA LEU A 39 -11.34 -1.83 6.52
C LEU A 39 -10.19 -2.79 6.24
N ARG A 40 -10.50 -4.09 6.21
CA ARG A 40 -9.54 -5.16 5.98
C ARG A 40 -9.68 -5.70 4.56
N GLY A 41 -8.56 -5.84 3.87
CA GLY A 41 -8.50 -6.43 2.53
C GLY A 41 -7.25 -7.28 2.35
N ARG A 42 -7.14 -7.96 1.22
CA ARG A 42 -5.91 -8.63 0.79
C ARG A 42 -5.30 -7.89 -0.40
N THR A 43 -3.98 -7.86 -0.50
CA THR A 43 -3.32 -7.38 -1.70
C THR A 43 -3.33 -8.48 -2.77
N ILE A 44 -3.69 -8.11 -4.00
CA ILE A 44 -3.81 -9.05 -5.13
C ILE A 44 -2.60 -9.03 -6.08
N HIS A 45 -1.73 -8.02 -5.97
CA HIS A 45 -0.52 -7.90 -6.80
C HIS A 45 0.62 -8.84 -6.38
N LEU A 46 0.51 -9.50 -5.23
CA LEU A 46 1.48 -10.48 -4.75
C LEU A 46 1.02 -11.89 -5.05
N ALA A 47 1.97 -12.78 -5.32
CA ALA A 47 1.69 -14.18 -5.56
C ALA A 47 0.93 -14.82 -4.38
N VAL A 48 -0.09 -15.61 -4.73
CA VAL A 48 -0.90 -16.37 -3.78
C VAL A 48 -0.01 -17.37 -3.04
N ARG A 49 0.00 -17.29 -1.71
CA ARG A 49 0.70 -18.26 -0.85
C ARG A 49 -0.23 -19.39 -0.44
N LYS A 50 0.27 -20.62 -0.51
CA LYS A 50 -0.43 -21.82 -0.03
C LYS A 50 0.37 -22.50 1.10
N ASN A 51 -0.33 -23.18 2.00
CA ASN A 51 0.31 -24.02 3.02
C ASN A 51 0.68 -25.40 2.43
N ARG A 52 1.28 -26.29 3.25
CA ARG A 52 1.67 -27.65 2.81
C ARG A 52 0.49 -28.51 2.33
N ARG A 53 -0.74 -28.17 2.72
CA ARG A 53 -1.99 -28.85 2.35
C ARG A 53 -2.62 -28.24 1.08
N GLY A 54 -1.98 -27.25 0.46
CA GLY A 54 -2.49 -26.55 -0.72
C GLY A 54 -3.54 -25.48 -0.41
N GLU A 55 -3.84 -25.19 0.86
CA GLU A 55 -4.84 -24.20 1.27
C GLU A 55 -4.27 -22.78 1.19
N LEU A 56 -5.12 -21.82 0.80
CA LEU A 56 -4.75 -20.42 0.66
C LEU A 56 -4.40 -19.77 2.01
N ILE A 57 -3.23 -19.14 2.11
CA ILE A 57 -2.84 -18.31 3.25
C ILE A 57 -3.25 -16.86 2.98
N ILE A 58 -4.39 -16.45 3.51
CA ILE A 58 -4.85 -15.05 3.44
C ILE A 58 -4.17 -14.26 4.55
N LYS A 59 -3.40 -13.23 4.16
CA LYS A 59 -2.83 -12.25 5.09
C LYS A 59 -3.57 -10.93 4.93
N PRO A 60 -4.64 -10.68 5.71
CA PRO A 60 -5.36 -9.43 5.62
C PRO A 60 -4.47 -8.25 6.04
N LYS A 61 -4.66 -7.13 5.36
CA LYS A 61 -4.05 -5.83 5.63
C LYS A 61 -5.17 -4.85 5.93
N ILE A 62 -4.93 -3.97 6.89
CA ILE A 62 -5.86 -2.92 7.27
C ILE A 62 -5.51 -1.67 6.45
N ILE A 63 -6.54 -1.00 5.94
CA ILE A 63 -6.38 0.34 5.38
C ILE A 63 -6.11 1.30 6.56
N HIS A 64 -4.93 1.91 6.56
CA HIS A 64 -4.58 2.91 7.55
C HIS A 64 -5.23 4.26 7.20
N SER A 65 -5.08 4.70 5.95
CA SER A 65 -5.61 5.96 5.45
C SER A 65 -5.50 6.03 3.93
N LEU A 66 -6.12 7.02 3.30
CA LEU A 66 -5.70 7.50 1.98
C LEU A 66 -4.26 8.05 2.06
N ALA A 67 -3.53 7.99 0.94
CA ALA A 67 -2.23 8.64 0.82
C ALA A 67 -2.39 10.14 1.04
N ARG A 68 -1.55 10.73 1.91
CA ARG A 68 -1.66 12.14 2.27
C ARG A 68 -0.31 12.79 2.59
N PRO A 69 -0.21 14.13 2.48
CA PRO A 69 0.94 14.87 2.97
C PRO A 69 1.27 14.53 4.43
N GLY A 70 2.56 14.37 4.74
CA GLY A 70 3.03 14.03 6.08
C GLY A 70 2.97 12.52 6.41
N ASP A 71 2.82 11.66 5.40
CA ASP A 71 3.20 10.26 5.48
C ASP A 71 4.74 10.12 5.38
N GLY A 72 5.29 9.05 5.95
CA GLY A 72 6.73 8.77 5.97
C GLY A 72 7.50 9.51 7.06
N THR A 73 6.89 9.83 8.20
CA THR A 73 7.55 10.64 9.25
C THR A 73 8.81 10.01 9.85
N ASP A 74 8.99 8.69 9.74
CA ASP A 74 10.20 8.00 10.18
C ASP A 74 11.33 8.04 9.13
N PHE A 75 11.06 8.48 7.90
CA PHE A 75 12.07 8.60 6.87
C PHE A 75 12.83 9.92 7.00
N PRO A 76 14.12 9.97 6.59
CA PRO A 76 14.83 11.22 6.41
C PRO A 76 14.01 12.20 5.59
N ARG A 77 14.04 13.49 5.95
CA ARG A 77 13.20 14.54 5.31
C ARG A 77 13.30 14.54 3.79
N GLU A 78 14.50 14.27 3.27
CA GLU A 78 14.82 14.18 1.84
C GLU A 78 14.13 13.02 1.12
N ARG A 79 13.66 12.02 1.86
CA ARG A 79 13.10 10.74 1.35
C ARG A 79 11.65 10.53 1.76
N GLN A 80 11.03 11.52 2.42
CA GLN A 80 9.61 11.47 2.75
C GLN A 80 8.77 11.51 1.48
N PRO A 81 7.72 10.68 1.35
CA PRO A 81 6.84 10.67 0.19
C PRO A 81 6.33 12.07 -0.16
N GLN A 82 6.41 12.38 -1.45
CA GLN A 82 5.86 13.62 -1.99
C GLN A 82 4.45 13.33 -2.47
N ILE A 83 3.47 13.92 -1.80
CA ILE A 83 2.05 13.70 -2.04
C ILE A 83 1.38 15.05 -2.23
N LYS A 84 0.74 15.24 -3.39
CA LYS A 84 0.13 16.52 -3.76
C LYS A 84 -1.00 16.96 -2.82
N CYS A 85 -1.89 16.03 -2.48
CA CYS A 85 -3.06 16.28 -1.63
C CYS A 85 -3.54 14.97 -0.97
N PRO A 86 -4.36 15.04 0.09
CA PRO A 86 -5.02 13.85 0.63
C PRO A 86 -5.87 13.16 -0.45
N GLY A 87 -5.72 11.85 -0.60
CA GLY A 87 -6.40 11.09 -1.64
C GLY A 87 -5.82 11.31 -3.04
N ALA A 88 -4.54 11.66 -3.15
CA ALA A 88 -3.85 11.79 -4.42
C ALA A 88 -3.87 10.49 -5.25
N SER A 89 -3.85 10.67 -6.58
CA SER A 89 -3.77 9.58 -7.56
C SER A 89 -2.40 8.88 -7.57
N SER A 90 -2.32 7.75 -8.25
CA SER A 90 -1.08 6.96 -8.39
C SER A 90 0.06 7.70 -9.07
N LYS A 91 -0.24 8.73 -9.88
CA LYS A 91 0.76 9.59 -10.54
C LYS A 91 1.20 10.78 -9.68
N GLU A 92 0.40 11.12 -8.66
CA GLU A 92 0.62 12.28 -7.78
C GLU A 92 1.22 11.88 -6.41
N VAL A 93 1.44 10.59 -6.19
CA VAL A 93 2.14 10.03 -5.03
C VAL A 93 3.51 9.54 -5.49
N LYS A 94 4.59 10.16 -5.01
CA LYS A 94 5.98 9.77 -5.26
C LYS A 94 6.66 9.33 -3.98
N PHE A 95 7.52 8.33 -4.07
CA PHE A 95 8.34 7.87 -2.95
C PHE A 95 9.75 7.53 -3.41
N TRP A 96 10.69 7.55 -2.47
CA TRP A 96 12.09 7.24 -2.72
C TRP A 96 12.31 5.73 -2.74
N VAL A 97 12.94 5.23 -3.80
CA VAL A 97 13.36 3.82 -3.91
C VAL A 97 14.87 3.79 -4.09
N GLU A 98 15.55 3.01 -3.26
CA GLU A 98 16.98 2.76 -3.40
C GLU A 98 17.23 1.76 -4.53
N THR A 99 18.14 2.10 -5.45
CA THR A 99 18.58 1.18 -6.51
C THR A 99 19.62 0.22 -5.93
N SER A 100 19.21 -0.64 -5.01
CA SER A 100 19.98 -1.83 -4.66
C SER A 100 19.23 -3.03 -5.24
N GLN A 101 19.49 -3.35 -6.50
CA GLN A 101 19.02 -4.57 -7.19
C GLN A 101 17.63 -5.05 -6.72
N THR A 102 16.57 -4.31 -7.06
CA THR A 102 15.19 -4.79 -6.92
C THR A 102 14.93 -5.92 -7.94
N LEU A 103 15.53 -7.07 -7.68
CA LEU A 103 15.28 -8.40 -8.24
C LEU A 103 15.70 -9.42 -7.17
N SER A 104 15.17 -9.28 -5.95
CA SER A 104 15.23 -10.36 -4.97
C SER A 104 13.99 -10.31 -4.08
N THR A 105 12.99 -11.05 -4.55
CA THR A 105 12.05 -11.81 -3.72
C THR A 105 12.74 -12.25 -2.42
N SER A 106 12.45 -11.59 -1.30
CA SER A 106 12.89 -12.07 0.01
C SER A 106 11.95 -13.18 0.48
N GLN A 107 12.06 -14.33 -0.19
CA GLN A 107 11.97 -15.63 0.48
C GLN A 107 13.23 -15.78 1.35
N GLY A 108 13.02 -16.26 2.57
CA GLY A 108 14.07 -16.34 3.57
C GLY A 108 15.21 -17.28 3.19
N VAL A 109 16.42 -16.92 3.62
CA VAL A 109 17.52 -17.85 3.83
C VAL A 109 18.20 -17.48 5.15
N LYS A 110 18.16 -18.41 6.11
CA LYS A 110 18.97 -18.38 7.32
C LYS A 110 20.45 -18.35 6.92
N LYS A 111 21.24 -17.43 7.48
CA LYS A 111 22.68 -17.66 7.69
C LYS A 111 23.13 -17.13 9.04
N LYS A 112 23.99 -17.95 9.62
CA LYS A 112 24.46 -18.07 10.99
C LYS A 112 25.70 -17.20 11.21
N ASP A 113 25.78 -16.60 12.39
CA ASP A 113 26.97 -16.06 13.08
C ASP A 113 28.01 -15.27 12.27
N ARG A 114 27.84 -13.94 12.20
CA ARG A 114 28.96 -12.97 12.20
C ARG A 114 28.55 -11.72 13.00
N LYS A 115 29.46 -11.24 13.86
CA LYS A 115 29.31 -10.04 14.72
C LYS A 115 28.69 -8.86 13.94
N PRO A 116 27.78 -8.08 14.54
CA PRO A 116 27.25 -6.89 13.89
C PRO A 116 28.33 -5.82 13.84
N GLY A 117 28.99 -5.69 12.69
CA GLY A 117 29.61 -4.43 12.30
C GLY A 117 28.51 -3.40 11.98
N PRO A 118 28.83 -2.09 11.94
CA PRO A 118 27.87 -1.07 11.57
C PRO A 118 27.23 -1.45 10.22
N PRO A 119 25.90 -1.32 10.05
CA PRO A 119 25.27 -1.57 8.76
C PRO A 119 25.93 -0.63 7.75
N ALA A 120 26.55 -1.21 6.72
CA ALA A 120 27.06 -0.45 5.60
C ALA A 120 25.89 0.38 5.02
N PRO A 121 26.08 1.68 4.74
CA PRO A 121 25.03 2.47 4.13
C PRO A 121 24.66 1.84 2.78
N PRO A 122 23.37 1.65 2.48
CA PRO A 122 22.94 1.24 1.15
C PRO A 122 23.22 2.38 0.15
N SER A 123 24.42 2.40 -0.41
CA SER A 123 24.91 3.45 -1.32
C SER A 123 24.74 3.08 -2.80
N GLY A 124 23.54 2.67 -3.19
CA GLY A 124 23.11 2.76 -4.60
C GLY A 124 22.41 4.10 -4.84
N PRO A 125 22.47 4.71 -6.04
CA PRO A 125 21.72 5.94 -6.29
C PRO A 125 20.22 5.64 -6.19
N GLY A 126 19.58 6.16 -5.15
CA GLY A 126 18.13 6.12 -5.05
C GLY A 126 17.48 7.08 -6.05
N ARG A 127 16.20 6.86 -6.34
CA ARG A 127 15.42 7.72 -7.22
C ARG A 127 14.01 7.89 -6.71
N TRP A 128 13.39 9.00 -7.11
CA TRP A 128 11.96 9.17 -6.99
C TRP A 128 11.23 8.34 -8.04
N ILE A 129 10.14 7.72 -7.62
CA ILE A 129 9.24 7.00 -8.50
C ILE A 129 7.80 7.25 -8.06
N THR A 130 6.87 7.38 -9.01
CA THR A 130 5.44 7.42 -8.69
C THR A 130 4.94 6.03 -8.31
N VAL A 131 3.82 5.96 -7.58
CA VAL A 131 3.14 4.67 -7.32
C VAL A 131 2.76 4.00 -8.65
N TYR A 132 2.27 4.77 -9.62
CA TYR A 132 1.97 4.28 -10.97
C TYR A 132 3.18 3.59 -11.62
N GLU A 133 4.31 4.30 -11.71
CA GLU A 133 5.53 3.77 -12.34
C GLU A 133 6.08 2.56 -11.57
N TYR A 134 6.02 2.58 -10.24
CA TYR A 134 6.49 1.46 -9.43
C TYR A 134 5.70 0.18 -9.71
N PHE A 135 4.37 0.27 -9.76
CA PHE A 135 3.53 -0.89 -10.05
C PHE A 135 3.71 -1.38 -11.49
N LEU A 136 3.88 -0.46 -12.44
CA LEU A 136 4.14 -0.79 -13.84
C LEU A 136 5.49 -1.49 -14.00
N GLN A 137 6.55 -0.99 -13.39
CA GLN A 137 7.91 -1.52 -13.54
C GLN A 137 8.14 -2.79 -12.74
N THR A 138 7.58 -2.88 -11.53
CA THR A 138 7.85 -3.98 -10.59
C THR A 138 6.91 -5.17 -10.78
N TYR A 139 5.63 -4.90 -11.08
CA TYR A 139 4.59 -5.93 -11.16
C TYR A 139 3.97 -6.05 -12.56
N SER A 140 4.39 -5.22 -13.51
CA SER A 140 3.74 -5.12 -14.84
C SER A 140 2.24 -4.80 -14.75
N ILE A 141 1.82 -4.10 -13.68
CA ILE A 141 0.43 -3.70 -13.45
C ILE A 141 0.26 -2.27 -13.91
N ARG A 142 -0.62 -2.06 -14.90
CA ARG A 142 -1.12 -0.73 -15.26
C ARG A 142 -2.29 -0.37 -14.37
N ASP A 143 -2.27 0.84 -13.81
CA ASP A 143 -3.41 1.35 -13.06
C ASP A 143 -4.61 1.58 -14.00
N GLY A 144 -5.65 0.77 -13.83
CA GLY A 144 -6.91 0.90 -14.57
C GLY A 144 -7.81 2.02 -14.04
N HIS A 145 -7.47 2.62 -12.91
CA HIS A 145 -8.28 3.61 -12.21
C HIS A 145 -7.42 4.80 -11.72
N PRO A 146 -6.76 5.54 -12.64
CA PRO A 146 -5.85 6.62 -12.29
C PRO A 146 -6.51 7.78 -11.55
N ASP A 147 -7.83 7.93 -11.62
CA ASP A 147 -8.58 8.97 -10.91
C ASP A 147 -8.94 8.58 -9.47
N LEU A 148 -8.67 7.33 -9.07
CA LEU A 148 -8.94 6.87 -7.72
C LEU A 148 -7.76 7.14 -6.77
N PRO A 149 -8.05 7.40 -5.49
CA PRO A 149 -7.02 7.70 -4.51
C PRO A 149 -6.17 6.46 -4.21
N VAL A 150 -4.87 6.67 -4.07
CA VAL A 150 -3.95 5.66 -3.52
C VAL A 150 -4.21 5.50 -2.03
N VAL A 151 -4.10 4.27 -1.55
CA VAL A 151 -4.32 3.93 -0.14
C VAL A 151 -3.05 3.48 0.54
N ASN A 152 -2.86 3.91 1.79
CA ASN A 152 -1.81 3.48 2.68
C ASN A 152 -2.31 2.30 3.55
N ILE A 153 -1.66 1.15 3.45
CA ILE A 153 -1.92 -0.06 4.25
C ILE A 153 -0.80 -0.37 5.26
N GLY A 154 0.16 0.54 5.38
CA GLY A 154 1.25 0.50 6.37
C GLY A 154 0.87 1.31 7.59
N SER A 155 1.73 2.27 7.96
CA SER A 155 1.43 3.29 8.96
C SER A 155 1.68 4.68 8.40
N ARG A 156 1.27 5.73 9.12
CA ARG A 156 1.69 7.10 8.80
C ARG A 156 3.21 7.23 8.78
N MET A 157 3.90 6.58 9.72
CA MET A 157 5.34 6.68 9.87
C MET A 157 6.11 5.92 8.79
N ARG A 158 5.61 4.73 8.43
CA ARG A 158 6.18 3.83 7.43
C ARG A 158 5.08 3.39 6.45
N PRO A 159 4.75 4.24 5.47
CA PRO A 159 3.63 4.01 4.58
C PRO A 159 3.90 2.84 3.63
N THR A 160 2.82 2.17 3.21
CA THR A 160 2.83 1.17 2.14
C THR A 160 1.68 1.46 1.21
N TYR A 161 1.98 1.94 0.01
CA TYR A 161 0.99 2.39 -0.96
C TYR A 161 0.50 1.25 -1.84
N VAL A 162 -0.82 1.20 -2.05
CA VAL A 162 -1.48 0.26 -2.96
C VAL A 162 -2.45 1.00 -3.87
N LEU A 163 -2.57 0.51 -5.10
CA LEU A 163 -3.59 0.95 -6.05
C LEU A 163 -4.99 0.56 -5.55
N ALA A 164 -5.99 1.34 -5.96
CA ALA A 164 -7.40 1.09 -5.69
C ALA A 164 -7.93 -0.12 -6.48
#